data_AF-A0AAP5BPZ3-F1
#
_entry.id   AF-A0AAP5BPZ3-F1
#
_cell.length_a   1.000
_cell.length_b   1.000
_cell.length_c   1.000
_cell.angle_alpha   90.00
_cell.angle_beta   90.00
_cell.angle_gamma   90.00
#
_symmetry.space_group_name_H-M   'P 1'
#
loop_
_entity.id
_entity.type
_entity.pdbx_description
1 polymer ?
#
loop_
_entity_poly.entity_id
_entity_poly.type
_entity_poly.pdbx_seq_one_letter_code
_entity_poly.pdbx_strand_id
1 'polypeptide(L)'
;MFDHVKFGVSNYAASKAFFLKALAPLGVAVVSEGPPAYGVELSPQGKTSLCLYQTEEKPAHLHLAFTAENRQQVEAFYRAALEAGGKDNGAPGLRPHYHANYYAAFVIGPDGHNIEVVCHQPEA
;
A
#
# COMPACT_ATOMS: atom_id res chain seq x y z
N MET A 1 16.44 5.65 -1.44
CA MET A 1 16.21 4.58 -0.45
C MET A 1 15.51 5.20 0.74
N PHE A 2 14.39 4.65 1.17
CA PHE A 2 13.72 5.05 2.41
C PHE A 2 13.95 3.97 3.46
N ASP A 3 14.18 4.37 4.71
CA ASP A 3 14.24 3.44 5.84
C ASP A 3 12.82 3.04 6.27
N HIS A 4 12.01 4.05 6.61
CA HIS A 4 10.58 3.91 6.88
C HIS A 4 9.81 5.16 6.46
N VAL A 5 8.50 5.01 6.29
CA VAL A 5 7.54 6.11 6.12
C VAL A 5 6.52 6.01 7.25
N LYS A 6 6.39 7.08 8.06
CA LYS A 6 5.43 7.12 9.18
C LYS A 6 4.44 8.26 9.00
N PHE A 7 3.14 7.97 9.12
CA PHE A 7 2.09 8.99 9.03
C PHE A 7 0.89 8.66 9.90
N GLY A 8 0.13 9.71 10.24
CA GLY A 8 -1.07 9.63 11.04
C GLY A 8 -2.29 9.25 10.20
N VAL A 9 -3.17 8.41 10.76
CA VAL A 9 -4.43 7.96 10.16
C VAL A 9 -5.62 8.32 11.06
N SER A 10 -6.78 8.60 10.45
CA SER A 10 -7.97 9.01 11.21
C SER A 10 -8.66 7.85 11.93
N ASN A 11 -8.49 6.63 11.42
CA ASN A 11 -8.95 5.40 12.07
C ASN A 11 -7.87 4.33 11.95
N TYR A 12 -7.17 4.11 13.06
CA TYR A 12 -6.06 3.17 13.16
C TYR A 12 -6.46 1.73 12.83
N ALA A 13 -7.55 1.24 13.42
CA ALA A 13 -7.99 -0.14 13.22
C ALA A 13 -8.38 -0.40 11.76
N ALA A 14 -9.13 0.52 11.14
CA ALA A 14 -9.53 0.42 9.74
C ALA A 14 -8.32 0.50 8.81
N SER A 15 -7.41 1.44 9.05
CA SER A 15 -6.22 1.63 8.21
C SER A 15 -5.26 0.45 8.30
N LYS A 16 -4.98 -0.03 9.52
CA LYS A 16 -4.17 -1.23 9.73
C LYS A 16 -4.76 -2.44 9.00
N ALA A 17 -6.07 -2.69 9.16
CA ALA A 17 -6.74 -3.80 8.50
C ALA A 17 -6.66 -3.70 6.97
N PHE A 18 -6.87 -2.50 6.43
CA PHE A 18 -6.73 -2.24 5.00
C PHE A 18 -5.32 -2.53 4.49
N PHE A 19 -4.30 -1.89 5.07
CA PHE A 19 -2.92 -2.03 4.59
C PHE A 19 -2.39 -3.46 4.74
N LEU A 20 -2.73 -4.15 5.84
CA LEU A 20 -2.37 -5.56 6.00
C LEU A 20 -3.01 -6.45 4.92
N LYS A 21 -4.30 -6.27 4.64
CA LYS A 21 -4.98 -7.10 3.63
C LYS A 21 -4.50 -6.76 2.22
N ALA A 22 -4.44 -5.46 1.88
CA ALA A 22 -4.03 -4.98 0.57
C ALA A 22 -2.59 -5.39 0.22
N LEU A 23 -1.66 -5.28 1.16
CA LEU A 23 -0.23 -5.50 0.92
C LEU A 23 0.26 -6.92 1.28
N ALA A 24 -0.61 -7.79 1.82
CA ALA A 24 -0.28 -9.20 2.04
C ALA A 24 0.30 -9.92 0.80
N PRO A 25 -0.17 -9.68 -0.44
CA PRO A 25 0.42 -10.29 -1.64
C PRO A 25 1.88 -9.89 -1.91
N LEU A 26 2.34 -8.78 -1.33
CA LEU A 26 3.73 -8.32 -1.40
C LEU A 26 4.56 -8.86 -0.21
N GLY A 27 3.97 -9.73 0.62
CA GLY A 27 4.62 -10.28 1.82
C GLY A 27 4.67 -9.33 3.01
N VAL A 28 3.89 -8.24 3.00
CA VAL A 28 3.83 -7.30 4.13
C VAL A 28 3.13 -7.93 5.32
N ALA A 29 3.76 -7.83 6.49
CA ALA A 29 3.21 -8.28 7.77
C ALA A 29 3.49 -7.27 8.88
N VAL A 30 2.89 -7.48 10.05
CA VAL A 30 3.21 -6.71 11.26
C VAL A 30 4.62 -7.09 11.73
N VAL A 31 5.50 -6.09 11.85
CA VAL A 31 6.83 -6.25 12.44
C VAL A 31 6.79 -5.92 13.93
N SER A 32 6.13 -4.82 14.29
CA SER A 32 6.00 -4.33 15.65
C SER A 32 4.70 -3.56 15.80
N GLU A 33 4.11 -3.58 16.99
CA GLU A 33 2.87 -2.87 17.29
C GLU A 33 2.86 -2.41 18.75
N GLY A 34 2.59 -1.13 18.95
CA GLY A 34 2.36 -0.54 20.28
C GLY A 34 0.94 -0.02 20.43
N PRO A 35 0.68 0.82 21.44
CA PRO A 35 -0.59 1.54 21.55
C PRO A 35 -0.90 2.32 20.26
N PRO A 36 -2.17 2.55 19.88
CA PRO A 36 -2.52 3.20 18.61
C PRO A 36 -1.83 4.56 18.38
N ALA A 37 -1.57 5.34 19.44
CA ALA A 37 -0.84 6.59 19.36
C ALA A 37 0.66 6.43 19.02
N TYR A 38 1.27 5.30 19.38
CA TYR A 38 2.63 4.93 18.95
C TYR A 38 2.61 4.34 17.53
N GLY A 39 1.68 3.41 17.29
CA GLY A 39 1.36 2.87 15.98
C GLY A 39 1.77 1.41 15.74
N VAL A 40 1.68 1.02 14.47
CA VAL A 40 2.12 -0.28 13.93
C VAL A 40 3.20 -0.05 12.89
N GLU A 41 4.17 -0.96 12.83
CA GLU A 41 5.15 -1.08 11.77
C GLU A 41 4.78 -2.27 10.87
N LEU A 42 4.63 -2.00 9.58
CA LEU A 42 4.30 -2.98 8.54
C LEU A 42 5.46 -3.06 7.55
N SER A 43 5.96 -4.26 7.28
CA SER A 43 7.05 -4.41 6.32
C SER A 43 7.05 -5.80 5.67
N PRO A 44 7.48 -5.92 4.40
CA PRO A 44 8.03 -7.18 3.90
C PRO A 44 9.40 -7.43 4.55
N GLN A 45 9.76 -8.69 4.79
CA GLN A 45 11.04 -9.04 5.45
C GLN A 45 12.24 -8.35 4.78
N GLY A 46 12.97 -7.54 5.55
CA GLY A 46 14.20 -6.86 5.11
C GLY A 46 13.99 -5.69 4.12
N LYS A 47 12.80 -5.10 4.07
CA LYS A 47 12.46 -3.96 3.20
C LYS A 47 12.03 -2.73 4.02
N THR A 48 11.81 -1.61 3.32
CA THR A 48 11.32 -0.35 3.89
C THR A 48 10.00 -0.55 4.64
N SER A 49 9.90 0.01 5.85
CA SER A 49 8.71 -0.10 6.68
C SER A 49 7.68 1.00 6.41
N LEU A 50 6.41 0.64 6.49
CA LEU A 50 5.25 1.54 6.51
C LEU A 50 4.70 1.59 7.93
N CYS A 51 4.66 2.77 8.52
CA CYS A 51 4.25 2.95 9.92
C CYS A 51 3.00 3.82 10.01
N LEU A 52 1.99 3.34 10.74
CA LEU A 52 0.70 4.02 10.90
C LEU A 52 0.46 4.30 12.38
N TYR A 53 -0.03 5.49 12.73
CA TYR A 53 -0.46 5.81 14.10
C TYR A 53 -1.79 6.57 14.10
N GLN A 54 -2.59 6.41 15.14
CA GLN A 54 -3.84 7.16 15.32
C GLN A 54 -3.52 8.65 15.53
N THR A 55 -4.17 9.53 14.77
CA THR A 55 -4.09 10.99 14.97
C THR A 55 -5.48 11.62 15.01
N GLU A 56 -5.58 12.79 15.65
CA GLU A 56 -6.76 13.67 15.58
C GLU A 56 -6.61 14.74 14.49
N GLU A 57 -5.39 14.94 13.97
CA GLU A 57 -5.15 15.83 12.84
C GLU A 57 -5.79 15.28 11.57
N LYS A 58 -6.25 16.16 10.68
CA LYS A 58 -6.74 15.74 9.36
C LYS A 58 -5.57 15.15 8.56
N PRO A 59 -5.61 13.86 8.17
CA PRO A 59 -4.52 13.28 7.40
C PRO A 59 -4.35 13.97 6.05
N ALA A 60 -3.09 14.17 5.64
CA ALA A 60 -2.77 14.68 4.32
C ALA A 60 -3.07 13.61 3.25
N HIS A 61 -3.51 14.03 2.07
CA HIS A 61 -3.60 13.12 0.93
C HIS A 61 -2.18 12.69 0.52
N LEU A 62 -1.95 11.38 0.43
CA LEU A 62 -0.67 10.79 0.06
C LEU A 62 -0.85 9.92 -1.18
N HIS A 63 0.20 9.84 -1.97
CA HIS A 63 0.35 8.82 -2.99
C HIS A 63 1.53 7.93 -2.61
N LEU A 64 1.28 6.63 -2.46
CA LEU A 64 2.26 5.65 -2.01
C LEU A 64 2.31 4.52 -3.03
N ALA A 65 3.45 4.37 -3.70
CA ALA A 65 3.69 3.33 -4.69
C ALA A 65 4.65 2.26 -4.14
N PHE A 66 4.24 1.00 -4.19
CA PHE A 66 5.02 -0.14 -3.75
C PHE A 66 5.46 -1.00 -4.94
N THR A 67 6.71 -1.44 -4.93
CA THR A 67 7.24 -2.29 -5.99
C THR A 67 6.79 -3.74 -5.83
N ALA A 68 6.23 -4.31 -6.89
CA ALA A 68 5.94 -5.72 -7.06
C ALA A 68 7.04 -6.41 -7.87
N GLU A 69 7.31 -7.67 -7.54
CA GLU A 69 8.26 -8.54 -8.23
C GLU A 69 7.75 -9.00 -9.60
N ASN A 70 6.42 -9.09 -9.74
CA ASN A 70 5.75 -9.55 -10.96
C ASN A 70 4.34 -8.94 -11.10
N ARG A 71 3.74 -9.09 -12.29
CA ARG A 71 2.40 -8.55 -12.59
C ARG A 71 1.29 -9.22 -11.77
N GLN A 72 1.47 -10.48 -11.38
CA GLN A 72 0.51 -11.22 -10.57
C GLN A 72 0.36 -10.62 -9.16
N GLN A 73 1.44 -10.11 -8.56
CA GLN A 73 1.36 -9.38 -7.30
C GLN A 73 0.57 -8.07 -7.42
N VAL A 74 0.66 -7.38 -8.56
CA VAL A 74 -0.14 -6.16 -8.83
C VAL A 74 -1.64 -6.50 -8.87
N GLU A 75 -1.99 -7.58 -9.57
CA GLU A 75 -3.38 -8.07 -9.65
C GLU A 75 -3.92 -8.55 -8.30
N ALA A 76 -3.10 -9.30 -7.55
CA ALA A 76 -3.45 -9.80 -6.24
C ALA A 76 -3.65 -8.65 -5.23
N PHE A 77 -2.77 -7.65 -5.24
CA PHE A 77 -2.93 -6.41 -4.48
C PHE A 77 -4.27 -5.75 -4.80
N TYR A 78 -4.55 -5.54 -6.08
CA TYR A 78 -5.75 -4.82 -6.49
C TYR A 78 -7.02 -5.49 -5.97
N ARG A 79 -7.12 -6.82 -6.14
CA ARG A 79 -8.24 -7.61 -5.62
C ARG A 79 -8.35 -7.51 -4.10
N ALA A 80 -7.24 -7.74 -3.39
CA ALA A 80 -7.22 -7.72 -1.93
C ALA A 80 -7.58 -6.35 -1.35
N ALA A 81 -7.12 -5.26 -2.00
CA ALA A 81 -7.39 -3.89 -1.61
C ALA A 81 -8.87 -3.51 -1.81
N LEU A 82 -9.49 -3.92 -2.93
CA LEU A 82 -10.93 -3.74 -3.14
C LEU A 82 -11.75 -4.54 -2.11
N GLU A 83 -11.38 -5.79 -1.84
CA GLU A 83 -12.02 -6.61 -0.81
C GLU A 83 -11.77 -6.09 0.62
N ALA A 84 -10.80 -5.20 0.81
CA ALA A 84 -10.54 -4.51 2.07
C ALA A 84 -11.34 -3.21 2.21
N GLY A 85 -12.22 -2.89 1.25
CA GLY A 85 -13.03 -1.68 1.23
C GLY A 85 -12.39 -0.49 0.50
N GLY A 86 -11.26 -0.71 -0.18
CA GLY A 86 -10.68 0.28 -1.08
C GLY A 86 -11.58 0.55 -2.29
N LYS A 87 -11.44 1.72 -2.88
CA LYS A 87 -12.17 2.11 -4.10
C LYS A 87 -11.26 2.04 -5.31
N ASP A 88 -11.79 1.55 -6.42
CA ASP A 88 -11.05 1.55 -7.69
C ASP A 88 -10.58 2.97 -8.05
N ASN A 89 -9.32 3.06 -8.48
CA ASN A 89 -8.72 4.27 -9.03
C ASN A 89 -7.92 3.98 -10.32
N GLY A 90 -8.03 2.76 -10.85
CA GLY A 90 -7.27 2.29 -12.00
C GLY A 90 -6.94 0.81 -11.87
N ALA A 91 -7.69 -0.01 -12.59
CA ALA A 91 -7.47 -1.45 -12.68
C ALA A 91 -6.03 -1.84 -13.14
N PRO A 92 -5.56 -3.06 -12.81
CA PRO A 92 -4.27 -3.55 -13.26
C PRO A 92 -4.10 -3.42 -14.78
N GLY A 93 -2.94 -2.91 -15.20
CA GLY A 93 -2.61 -2.83 -16.62
C GLY A 93 -1.34 -2.05 -16.89
N LEU A 94 -0.93 -2.01 -18.16
CA LEU A 94 0.19 -1.20 -18.59
C LEU A 94 -0.12 0.30 -18.53
N ARG A 95 0.89 1.09 -18.19
CA ARG A 95 0.91 2.56 -18.22
C ARG A 95 2.03 3.00 -19.17
N PRO A 96 1.86 2.84 -20.50
CA PRO A 96 2.93 3.06 -21.48
C PRO A 96 3.39 4.52 -21.55
N HIS A 97 2.60 5.47 -21.02
CA HIS A 97 2.98 6.87 -20.89
C HIS A 97 4.04 7.12 -19.79
N TYR A 98 4.28 6.18 -18.88
CA TYR A 98 5.41 6.22 -17.94
C TYR A 98 6.63 5.52 -18.55
N HIS A 99 6.50 4.24 -18.89
CA HIS A 99 7.44 3.49 -19.73
C HIS A 99 6.82 2.16 -20.18
N ALA A 100 7.44 1.48 -21.16
CA ALA A 100 6.89 0.28 -21.81
C ALA A 100 6.48 -0.85 -20.86
N ASN A 101 7.23 -1.06 -19.77
CA ASN A 101 6.98 -2.14 -18.81
C ASN A 101 6.28 -1.71 -17.52
N TYR A 102 5.72 -0.49 -17.43
CA TYR A 102 5.12 0.00 -16.20
C TYR A 102 3.74 -0.64 -16.02
N TYR A 103 3.64 -1.76 -15.31
CA TYR A 103 2.38 -2.44 -15.04
C TYR A 103 1.93 -2.14 -13.61
N ALA A 104 0.79 -1.47 -13.44
CA ALA A 104 0.37 -0.97 -12.15
C ALA A 104 -1.14 -1.06 -11.94
N ALA A 105 -1.55 -0.99 -10.67
CA ALA A 105 -2.93 -0.84 -10.23
C ALA A 105 -3.02 0.20 -9.12
N PHE A 106 -4.16 0.89 -9.05
CA PHE A 106 -4.38 2.03 -8.15
C PHE A 106 -5.69 1.83 -7.39
N VAL A 107 -5.65 2.06 -6.08
CA VAL A 107 -6.81 1.97 -5.19
C VAL A 107 -6.79 3.15 -4.23
N ILE A 108 -7.93 3.84 -4.09
CA ILE A 108 -8.12 4.80 -3.01
C ILE A 108 -8.37 4.04 -1.72
N GLY A 109 -7.43 4.15 -0.78
CA GLY A 109 -7.50 3.56 0.55
C GLY A 109 -8.20 4.46 1.59
N PRO A 110 -8.12 4.06 2.87
CA PRO A 110 -8.50 4.91 4.00
C PRO A 110 -7.83 6.28 3.94
N ASP A 111 -8.49 7.29 4.51
CA ASP A 111 -8.02 8.68 4.50
C ASP A 111 -7.83 9.29 3.09
N GLY A 112 -8.32 8.60 2.06
CA GLY A 112 -8.28 9.06 0.67
C GLY A 112 -6.92 8.89 0.00
N HIS A 113 -5.97 8.17 0.60
CA HIS A 113 -4.66 7.97 0.00
C HIS A 113 -4.75 7.18 -1.32
N ASN A 114 -4.00 7.61 -2.34
CA ASN A 114 -3.85 6.88 -3.60
C ASN A 114 -2.75 5.82 -3.46
N ILE A 115 -3.14 4.57 -3.29
CA ILE A 115 -2.24 3.44 -3.10
C ILE A 115 -1.99 2.75 -4.43
N GLU A 116 -0.72 2.62 -4.79
CA GLU A 116 -0.27 1.99 -6.02
C GLU A 116 0.61 0.78 -5.73
N VAL A 117 0.43 -0.27 -6.53
CA VAL A 117 1.44 -1.32 -6.67
C VAL A 117 1.86 -1.40 -8.12
N VAL A 118 3.18 -1.38 -8.35
CA VAL A 118 3.79 -1.31 -9.68
C VAL A 118 4.84 -2.39 -9.87
N CYS A 119 4.80 -3.07 -11.01
CA CYS A 119 5.86 -3.93 -11.51
C CYS A 119 6.53 -3.23 -12.70
N HIS A 120 7.87 -3.18 -12.68
CA HIS A 120 8.67 -2.59 -13.77
C HIS A 120 9.27 -3.64 -14.72
N GLN A 121 9.07 -4.94 -14.42
CA GLN A 121 9.61 -6.03 -15.22
C GLN A 121 8.76 -6.28 -16.47
N PRO A 122 9.36 -6.72 -17.59
CA PRO A 122 8.60 -7.26 -18.71
C PRO A 122 7.81 -8.50 -18.28
N GLU A 123 6.82 -8.88 -19.08
CA GLU A 123 6.19 -10.20 -18.94
C GLU A 123 7.20 -11.28 -19.32
N ALA A 124 7.21 -12.38 -18.56
CA ALA A 124 8.05 -13.53 -18.85
C ALA A 124 7.54 -14.31 -20.06
#